data_AF-A0A519S3N0-F1
#
_entry.id   AF-A0A519S3N0-F1
#
_cell.length_a   1.000
_cell.length_b   1.000
_cell.length_c   1.000
_cell.angle_alpha   90.00
_cell.angle_beta   90.00
_cell.angle_gamma   90.00
#
_symmetry.space_group_name_H-M   'P 1'
#
loop_
_entity.id
_entity.type
_entity.pdbx_description
1 polymer ?
#
loop_
_entity_poly.entity_id
_entity_poly.type
_entity_poly.pdbx_seq_one_letter_code
_entity_poly.pdbx_strand_id
1 'polypeptide(L)'
;MMDTARVLIKIFSWRFYRENSGLLLFSYVSIISYCFFIKTAGVYPPEQSVFYHLMLMMTFIVSPAVMLLVFLLFLLYTIKSWRYVGKQLKHETNQFLYYSFCASSKTKQFGSLFLMQLVILLPLIGYWLFATILGIVYKANLIPVITFLYILILGVISSFIYLFQINRIVPSARKSRIAKLTKDWKKPYPSLFLYYLFRKLGLSLILTKVCTLLVIASLDNGYGDLINDQRLSSIIMLGVILAHSFLIYKDHHFKETYLSFSRNMPYRPFAVLKDFSLMLLVLIAPELLWLFATHGLPEA
;
A
#
# COMPACT_ATOMS: atom_id res chain seq x y z
N MET A 1 3.46 -29.03 16.30
CA MET A 1 3.11 -28.42 14.98
C MET A 1 2.67 -26.95 15.10
N MET A 2 2.10 -26.52 16.25
CA MET A 2 1.46 -25.21 16.41
C MET A 2 2.37 -24.02 16.71
N ASP A 3 3.60 -24.19 17.20
CA ASP A 3 4.37 -23.04 17.72
C ASP A 3 4.91 -22.12 16.62
N THR A 4 5.52 -22.68 15.57
CA THR A 4 5.99 -21.92 14.41
C THR A 4 4.83 -21.32 13.62
N ALA A 5 3.76 -22.09 13.42
CA ALA A 5 2.59 -21.62 12.68
C ALA A 5 1.86 -20.49 13.42
N ARG A 6 1.72 -20.56 14.75
CA ARG A 6 1.14 -19.47 15.56
C ARG A 6 1.95 -18.18 15.44
N VAL A 7 3.28 -18.27 15.48
CA VAL A 7 4.15 -17.11 15.29
C VAL A 7 3.97 -16.50 13.91
N LEU A 8 3.95 -17.31 12.84
CA LEU A 8 3.70 -16.83 11.48
C LEU A 8 2.33 -16.18 11.35
N ILE A 9 1.27 -16.79 11.87
CA ILE A 9 -0.09 -16.25 11.82
C ILE A 9 -0.16 -14.88 12.51
N LYS A 10 0.48 -14.75 13.68
CA LYS A 10 0.50 -13.49 14.43
C LYS A 10 1.29 -12.40 13.72
N ILE A 11 2.43 -12.74 13.11
CA ILE A 11 3.30 -11.76 12.44
C ILE A 11 2.76 -11.37 11.07
N PHE A 12 2.30 -12.34 10.27
CA PHE A 12 1.91 -12.10 8.89
C PHE A 12 0.40 -11.93 8.76
N SER A 13 -0.40 -12.92 9.16
CA SER A 13 -1.85 -12.89 8.90
C SER A 13 -2.54 -11.75 9.66
N TRP A 14 -2.29 -11.59 10.97
CA TRP A 14 -2.93 -10.53 11.75
C TRP A 14 -2.53 -9.12 11.28
N ARG A 15 -1.25 -8.94 10.96
CA ARG A 15 -0.77 -7.66 10.42
C ARG A 15 -1.27 -7.40 9.00
N PHE A 16 -1.48 -8.45 8.18
CA PHE A 16 -2.13 -8.32 6.88
C PHE A 16 -3.54 -7.76 7.01
N TYR A 17 -4.35 -8.30 7.93
CA TYR A 17 -5.69 -7.80 8.21
C TYR A 17 -5.66 -6.35 8.72
N ARG A 18 -4.70 -6.01 9.59
CA ARG A 18 -4.56 -4.65 10.12
C ARG A 18 -4.15 -3.62 9.05
N GLU A 19 -3.19 -3.96 8.20
CA GLU A 19 -2.69 -3.06 7.14
C GLU A 19 -3.68 -2.94 5.96
N ASN A 20 -4.49 -3.96 5.72
CA ASN A 20 -5.48 -3.98 4.64
C ASN A 20 -6.92 -3.86 5.14
N SER A 21 -7.11 -3.41 6.37
CA SER A 21 -8.43 -3.31 7.03
C SER A 21 -9.42 -2.51 6.18
N GLY A 22 -8.99 -1.40 5.58
CA GLY A 22 -9.82 -0.59 4.69
C GLY A 22 -10.30 -1.35 3.44
N LEU A 23 -9.41 -2.10 2.76
CA LEU A 23 -9.81 -2.93 1.62
C LEU A 23 -10.74 -4.05 2.05
N LEU A 24 -10.44 -4.70 3.18
CA LEU A 24 -11.21 -5.82 3.69
C LEU A 24 -12.61 -5.38 4.12
N LEU A 25 -12.71 -4.25 4.83
CA LEU A 25 -13.96 -3.63 5.22
C LEU A 25 -14.75 -3.24 3.97
N PHE A 26 -14.11 -2.58 2.99
CA PHE A 26 -14.76 -2.28 1.71
C PHE A 26 -15.28 -3.55 1.03
N SER A 27 -14.45 -4.59 0.89
CA SER A 27 -14.86 -5.85 0.26
C SER A 27 -15.97 -6.55 1.04
N TYR A 28 -15.92 -6.52 2.37
CA TYR A 28 -16.94 -7.11 3.24
C TYR A 28 -18.27 -6.36 3.13
N VAL A 29 -18.23 -5.03 3.21
CA VAL A 29 -19.42 -4.18 3.07
C VAL A 29 -20.00 -4.29 1.67
N SER A 30 -19.19 -4.29 0.62
CA SER A 30 -19.66 -4.50 -0.75
C SER A 30 -20.25 -5.89 -0.92
N ILE A 31 -19.55 -6.96 -0.52
CA ILE A 31 -20.07 -8.33 -0.66
C ILE A 31 -21.35 -8.50 0.14
N ILE A 32 -21.43 -8.05 1.39
CA ILE A 32 -22.67 -8.19 2.18
C ILE A 32 -23.79 -7.30 1.65
N SER A 33 -23.51 -6.05 1.30
CA SER A 33 -24.52 -5.17 0.72
C SER A 33 -25.05 -5.72 -0.60
N TYR A 34 -24.19 -6.31 -1.45
CA TYR A 34 -24.58 -6.91 -2.72
C TYR A 34 -25.07 -8.36 -2.61
N CYS A 35 -24.79 -9.09 -1.52
CA CYS A 35 -25.29 -10.46 -1.30
C CYS A 35 -26.54 -10.53 -0.42
N PHE A 36 -26.87 -9.46 0.31
CA PHE A 36 -28.02 -9.42 1.22
C PHE A 36 -28.96 -8.24 0.98
N PHE A 37 -28.45 -7.12 0.43
CA PHE A 37 -29.20 -5.86 0.35
C PHE A 37 -29.21 -5.26 -1.06
N ILE A 38 -29.27 -6.09 -2.11
CA ILE A 38 -29.61 -5.57 -3.44
C ILE A 38 -31.06 -5.10 -3.39
N LYS A 39 -31.24 -3.80 -3.19
CA LYS A 39 -32.45 -3.10 -3.61
C LYS A 39 -32.36 -2.91 -5.11
N THR A 40 -32.93 -3.83 -5.87
CA THR A 40 -33.19 -3.60 -7.29
C THR A 40 -34.09 -2.37 -7.40
N ALA A 41 -33.79 -1.46 -8.33
CA ALA A 41 -34.63 -0.31 -8.62
C ALA A 41 -35.95 -0.78 -9.27
N GLY A 42 -36.93 -1.16 -8.45
CA GLY A 42 -38.24 -1.66 -8.89
C GLY A 42 -39.04 -2.30 -7.75
N VAL A 43 -40.38 -2.24 -7.86
CA VAL A 43 -41.30 -2.95 -6.96
C VAL A 43 -41.36 -4.40 -7.43
N TYR A 44 -40.84 -5.34 -6.64
CA TYR A 44 -40.95 -6.77 -6.92
C TYR A 44 -41.89 -7.44 -5.90
N PRO A 45 -42.54 -8.57 -6.27
CA PRO A 45 -43.39 -9.31 -5.35
C PRO A 45 -42.59 -9.84 -4.15
N PRO A 46 -43.08 -9.76 -2.90
CA PRO A 46 -42.35 -10.18 -1.70
C PRO A 46 -41.85 -11.64 -1.77
N GLU A 47 -42.56 -12.49 -2.51
CA GLU A 47 -42.20 -13.89 -2.77
C GLU A 47 -40.87 -14.07 -3.51
N GLN A 48 -40.44 -13.09 -4.31
CA GLN A 48 -39.20 -13.13 -5.09
C GLN A 48 -38.03 -12.41 -4.41
N SER A 49 -38.25 -11.80 -3.23
CA SER A 49 -37.24 -11.04 -2.50
C SER A 49 -35.96 -11.81 -2.23
N VAL A 50 -36.09 -13.08 -1.82
CA VAL A 50 -34.95 -13.96 -1.51
C VAL A 50 -34.09 -14.22 -2.75
N PHE A 51 -34.71 -14.38 -3.92
CA PHE A 51 -33.98 -14.59 -5.17
C PHE A 51 -33.17 -13.35 -5.55
N TYR A 52 -33.75 -12.15 -5.42
CA TYR A 52 -33.05 -10.90 -5.74
C TYR A 52 -31.94 -10.57 -4.75
N HIS A 53 -32.12 -10.86 -3.45
CA HIS A 53 -31.07 -10.70 -2.46
C HIS A 53 -29.89 -11.65 -2.75
N LEU A 54 -30.18 -12.88 -3.17
CA LEU A 54 -29.17 -13.90 -3.47
C LEU A 54 -28.72 -13.91 -4.95
N MET A 55 -29.17 -12.95 -5.77
CA MET A 55 -28.99 -12.97 -7.23
C MET A 55 -27.53 -13.13 -7.63
N LEU A 56 -26.61 -12.46 -6.95
CA LEU A 56 -25.17 -12.54 -7.24
C LEU A 56 -24.62 -13.94 -6.96
N MET A 57 -25.05 -14.58 -5.87
CA MET A 57 -24.68 -15.96 -5.54
C MET A 57 -25.30 -16.98 -6.49
N MET A 58 -26.57 -16.78 -6.84
CA MET A 58 -27.26 -17.63 -7.81
C MET A 58 -26.60 -17.53 -9.18
N THR A 59 -26.23 -16.32 -9.59
CA THR A 59 -25.51 -16.11 -10.85
C THR A 59 -24.10 -16.72 -10.81
N PHE A 60 -23.41 -16.68 -9.67
CA PHE A 60 -22.14 -17.38 -9.49
C PHE A 60 -22.27 -18.89 -9.65
N ILE A 61 -23.36 -19.49 -9.13
CA ILE A 61 -23.62 -20.93 -9.25
C ILE A 61 -24.00 -21.32 -10.69
N VAL A 62 -24.80 -20.50 -11.36
CA VAL A 62 -25.39 -20.83 -12.67
C VAL A 62 -24.51 -20.42 -13.85
N SER A 63 -23.81 -19.30 -13.76
CA SER A 63 -23.05 -18.71 -14.88
C SER A 63 -21.54 -18.99 -14.75
N PRO A 64 -20.94 -19.77 -15.66
CA PRO A 64 -19.49 -20.01 -15.68
C PRO A 64 -18.67 -18.72 -15.82
N ALA A 65 -19.21 -17.72 -16.52
CA ALA A 65 -18.52 -16.43 -16.70
C ALA A 65 -18.38 -15.68 -15.37
N VAL A 66 -19.43 -15.65 -14.55
CA VAL A 66 -19.39 -15.01 -13.22
C VAL A 66 -18.50 -15.81 -12.26
N MET A 67 -18.53 -17.15 -12.33
CA MET A 67 -17.60 -18.00 -11.59
C MET A 67 -16.14 -17.67 -11.90
N LEU A 68 -15.77 -17.55 -13.18
CA LEU A 68 -14.41 -17.19 -13.60
C LEU A 68 -14.00 -15.79 -13.08
N LEU A 69 -14.92 -14.83 -13.09
CA LEU A 69 -14.67 -13.49 -12.56
C LEU A 69 -14.39 -13.55 -11.04
N VAL A 70 -15.19 -14.30 -10.28
CA VAL A 70 -14.97 -14.49 -8.83
C VAL A 70 -13.62 -15.18 -8.58
N PHE A 71 -13.26 -16.19 -9.36
CA PHE A 71 -11.94 -16.84 -9.25
C PHE A 71 -10.79 -15.89 -9.56
N LEU A 72 -10.95 -15.00 -10.55
CA LEU A 72 -9.97 -13.95 -10.84
C LEU A 72 -9.82 -12.99 -9.65
N LEU A 73 -10.91 -12.59 -9.01
CA LEU A 73 -10.85 -11.76 -7.79
C LEU A 73 -10.13 -12.49 -6.65
N PHE A 74 -10.37 -13.79 -6.47
CA PHE A 74 -9.69 -14.62 -5.47
C PHE A 74 -8.18 -14.72 -5.75
N LEU A 75 -7.81 -14.84 -7.03
CA LEU A 75 -6.42 -14.82 -7.46
C LEU A 75 -5.76 -13.48 -7.17
N LEU A 76 -6.41 -12.36 -7.51
CA LEU A 76 -5.90 -11.01 -7.25
C LEU A 76 -5.68 -10.77 -5.74
N TYR A 77 -6.65 -11.19 -4.92
CA TYR A 77 -6.52 -11.16 -3.46
C TYR A 77 -5.31 -11.97 -2.98
N THR A 78 -5.14 -13.18 -3.53
CA THR A 78 -4.02 -14.06 -3.19
C THR A 78 -2.67 -13.50 -3.63
N ILE A 79 -2.58 -12.90 -4.82
CA ILE A 79 -1.37 -12.18 -5.28
C ILE A 79 -1.04 -11.01 -4.35
N LYS A 80 -2.05 -10.30 -3.84
CA LYS A 80 -1.84 -9.23 -2.85
C LYS A 80 -1.25 -9.79 -1.56
N SER A 81 -1.73 -10.94 -1.07
CA SER A 81 -1.11 -11.67 0.04
C SER A 81 0.35 -12.03 -0.25
N TRP A 82 0.67 -12.53 -1.45
CA TRP A 82 2.05 -12.88 -1.82
C TRP A 82 3.01 -11.69 -1.71
N ARG A 83 2.58 -10.53 -2.23
CA ARG A 83 3.37 -9.29 -2.17
C ARG A 83 3.58 -8.83 -0.73
N TYR A 84 2.53 -8.93 0.09
CA TYR A 84 2.59 -8.56 1.51
C TYR A 84 3.58 -9.44 2.28
N VAL A 85 3.39 -10.76 2.25
CA VAL A 85 4.23 -11.71 2.97
C VAL A 85 5.67 -11.63 2.47
N GLY A 86 5.88 -11.54 1.14
CA GLY A 86 7.22 -11.38 0.57
C GLY A 86 7.93 -10.08 0.97
N LYS A 87 7.18 -8.98 1.21
CA LYS A 87 7.73 -7.73 1.76
C LYS A 87 8.08 -7.89 3.24
N GLN A 88 7.20 -8.49 4.02
CA GLN A 88 7.41 -8.67 5.47
C GLN A 88 8.54 -9.67 5.78
N LEU A 89 8.71 -10.71 4.97
CA LEU A 89 9.85 -11.62 5.11
C LEU A 89 11.20 -10.89 4.98
N LYS A 90 11.28 -9.92 4.07
CA LYS A 90 12.50 -9.11 3.83
C LYS A 90 12.74 -8.01 4.87
N HIS A 91 11.81 -7.81 5.81
CA HIS A 91 11.93 -6.75 6.79
C HIS A 91 12.96 -7.12 7.87
N GLU A 92 13.82 -6.16 8.25
CA GLU A 92 14.94 -6.40 9.18
C GLU A 92 14.46 -6.98 10.52
N THR A 93 13.33 -6.48 11.05
CA THR A 93 12.74 -6.98 12.31
C THR A 93 12.29 -8.43 12.26
N ASN A 94 12.09 -9.00 11.07
CA ASN A 94 11.58 -10.36 10.90
C ASN A 94 12.70 -11.32 10.50
N GLN A 95 13.96 -10.87 10.44
CA GLN A 95 15.08 -11.72 10.03
C GLN A 95 15.34 -12.88 11.00
N PHE A 96 14.96 -12.74 12.27
CA PHE A 96 15.05 -13.85 13.24
C PHE A 96 14.27 -15.10 12.79
N LEU A 97 13.19 -14.91 12.00
CA LEU A 97 12.40 -16.01 11.48
C LEU A 97 13.22 -16.92 10.56
N TYR A 98 14.20 -16.41 9.81
CA TYR A 98 15.02 -17.27 8.95
C TYR A 98 15.80 -18.29 9.78
N TYR A 99 16.41 -17.85 10.88
CA TYR A 99 17.20 -18.74 11.74
C TYR A 99 16.33 -19.82 12.39
N SER A 100 15.16 -19.47 12.91
CA SER A 100 14.24 -20.45 13.51
C SER A 100 13.56 -21.36 12.49
N PHE A 101 13.20 -20.84 11.32
CA PHE A 101 12.40 -21.57 10.33
C PHE A 101 13.26 -22.50 9.47
N CYS A 102 14.48 -22.08 9.10
CA CYS A 102 15.43 -22.91 8.36
C CYS A 102 15.95 -24.11 9.19
N ALA A 103 15.88 -24.05 10.52
CA ALA A 103 16.22 -25.18 11.40
C ALA A 103 15.18 -26.31 11.35
N SER A 104 13.98 -26.06 10.83
CA SER A 104 12.92 -27.07 10.70
C SER A 104 12.95 -27.77 9.35
N SER A 105 12.44 -29.01 9.27
CA SER A 105 12.30 -29.74 8.01
C SER A 105 11.39 -29.02 7.01
N LYS A 106 11.66 -29.15 5.70
CA LYS A 106 10.87 -28.51 4.63
C LYS A 106 9.37 -28.84 4.69
N THR A 107 9.00 -30.04 5.15
CA THR A 107 7.60 -30.45 5.34
C THR A 107 6.91 -29.67 6.45
N LYS A 108 7.58 -29.46 7.59
CA LYS A 108 7.07 -28.66 8.71
C LYS A 108 6.97 -27.17 8.33
N GLN A 109 7.94 -26.69 7.57
CA GLN A 109 7.93 -25.32 7.02
C GLN A 109 6.72 -25.13 6.10
N PHE A 110 6.51 -26.04 5.15
CA PHE A 110 5.38 -25.99 4.22
C PHE A 110 4.03 -26.01 4.96
N GLY A 111 3.84 -26.94 5.90
CA GLY A 111 2.59 -27.01 6.67
C GLY A 111 2.31 -25.75 7.48
N SER A 112 3.33 -25.14 8.08
CA SER A 112 3.19 -23.87 8.83
C SER A 112 2.81 -22.69 7.90
N LEU A 113 3.42 -22.62 6.72
CA LEU A 113 3.14 -21.60 5.71
C LEU A 113 1.75 -21.77 5.09
N PHE A 114 1.32 -23.02 4.89
CA PHE A 114 -0.01 -23.35 4.41
C PHE A 114 -1.09 -22.93 5.40
N LEU A 115 -0.92 -23.25 6.69
CA LEU A 115 -1.86 -22.82 7.71
C LEU A 115 -1.94 -21.29 7.80
N MET A 116 -0.79 -20.60 7.76
CA MET A 116 -0.74 -19.14 7.73
C MET A 116 -1.51 -18.57 6.54
N GLN A 117 -1.34 -19.16 5.35
CA GLN A 117 -2.05 -18.72 4.15
C GLN A 117 -3.55 -18.99 4.26
N LEU A 118 -3.98 -20.15 4.76
CA LEU A 118 -5.40 -20.44 4.99
C LEU A 118 -6.04 -19.40 5.91
N VAL A 119 -5.34 -18.94 6.94
CA VAL A 119 -5.82 -17.85 7.80
C VAL A 119 -5.96 -16.54 7.04
N ILE A 120 -5.08 -16.24 6.08
CA ILE A 120 -5.21 -15.07 5.20
C ILE A 120 -6.40 -15.23 4.24
N LEU A 121 -6.70 -16.46 3.80
CA LEU A 121 -7.82 -16.74 2.90
C LEU A 121 -9.17 -16.91 3.61
N LEU A 122 -9.28 -16.60 4.91
CA LEU A 122 -10.54 -16.70 5.66
C LEU A 122 -11.73 -15.98 5.00
N PRO A 123 -11.60 -14.77 4.40
CA PRO A 123 -12.71 -14.13 3.70
C PRO A 123 -13.24 -14.97 2.53
N LEU A 124 -12.34 -15.64 1.80
CA LEU A 124 -12.70 -16.52 0.68
C LEU A 124 -13.35 -17.81 1.19
N ILE A 125 -12.85 -18.36 2.31
CA ILE A 125 -13.45 -19.52 2.98
C ILE A 125 -14.87 -19.18 3.46
N GLY A 126 -15.08 -17.97 4.00
CA GLY A 126 -16.41 -17.49 4.39
C GLY A 126 -17.38 -17.41 3.21
N TYR A 127 -16.93 -16.86 2.08
CA TYR A 127 -17.72 -16.85 0.84
C TYR A 127 -18.04 -18.27 0.34
N TRP A 128 -17.05 -19.17 0.37
CA TRP A 128 -17.23 -20.56 -0.03
C TRP A 128 -18.23 -21.31 0.86
N LEU A 129 -18.20 -21.11 2.18
CA LEU A 129 -19.18 -21.71 3.10
C LEU A 129 -20.60 -21.28 2.73
N PHE A 130 -20.79 -20.00 2.43
CA PHE A 130 -22.08 -19.48 1.99
C PHE A 130 -22.52 -20.08 0.64
N ALA A 131 -21.60 -20.16 -0.33
CA ALA A 131 -21.85 -20.81 -1.61
C ALA A 131 -22.22 -22.30 -1.45
N THR A 132 -21.65 -22.98 -0.47
CA THR A 132 -21.92 -24.40 -0.18
C THR A 132 -23.34 -24.61 0.33
N ILE A 133 -23.80 -23.78 1.26
CA ILE A 133 -25.17 -23.84 1.78
C ILE A 133 -26.18 -23.68 0.63
N LEU A 134 -25.98 -22.67 -0.22
CA LEU A 134 -26.85 -22.44 -1.36
C LEU A 134 -26.73 -23.57 -2.41
N GLY A 135 -25.52 -24.05 -2.69
CA GLY A 135 -25.30 -25.16 -3.62
C GLY A 135 -26.06 -26.43 -3.21
N ILE A 136 -26.14 -26.73 -1.91
CA ILE A 136 -26.91 -27.87 -1.38
C ILE A 136 -28.42 -27.62 -1.58
N VAL A 137 -28.91 -26.44 -1.21
CA VAL A 137 -30.35 -26.07 -1.34
C VAL A 137 -30.81 -26.16 -2.80
N TYR A 138 -29.99 -25.68 -3.74
CA TYR A 138 -30.30 -25.67 -5.18
C TYR A 138 -29.77 -26.89 -5.95
N LYS A 139 -29.32 -27.94 -5.25
CA LYS A 139 -28.76 -29.19 -5.83
C LYS A 139 -27.57 -29.00 -6.78
N ALA A 140 -26.88 -27.86 -6.72
CA ALA A 140 -25.71 -27.52 -7.51
C ALA A 140 -24.40 -27.81 -6.75
N ASN A 141 -24.20 -29.06 -6.33
CA ASN A 141 -23.08 -29.47 -5.45
C ASN A 141 -21.70 -29.39 -6.11
N LEU A 142 -21.62 -29.33 -7.44
CA LEU A 142 -20.36 -29.30 -8.18
C LEU A 142 -19.58 -27.99 -7.96
N ILE A 143 -20.28 -26.84 -7.98
CA ILE A 143 -19.65 -25.52 -7.89
C ILE A 143 -18.95 -25.27 -6.54
N PRO A 144 -19.57 -25.58 -5.38
CA PRO A 144 -18.90 -25.52 -4.10
C PRO A 144 -17.63 -26.38 -4.03
N VAL A 145 -17.64 -27.58 -4.62
CA VAL A 145 -16.48 -28.48 -4.64
C VAL A 145 -15.34 -27.89 -5.48
N ILE A 146 -15.64 -27.39 -6.69
CA ILE A 146 -14.64 -26.73 -7.54
C ILE A 146 -14.04 -25.52 -6.83
N THR A 147 -14.88 -24.71 -6.19
CA THR A 147 -14.44 -23.51 -5.45
C THR A 147 -13.55 -23.88 -4.26
N PHE A 148 -13.88 -24.94 -3.53
CA PHE A 148 -13.05 -25.45 -2.43
C PHE A 148 -11.67 -25.87 -2.92
N LEU A 149 -11.62 -26.70 -3.97
CA LEU A 149 -10.37 -27.16 -4.59
C LEU A 149 -9.53 -25.98 -5.08
N TYR A 150 -10.17 -24.96 -5.66
CA TYR A 150 -9.49 -23.76 -6.10
C TYR A 150 -8.82 -23.00 -4.95
N ILE A 151 -9.52 -22.81 -3.82
CA ILE A 151 -8.95 -22.18 -2.60
C ILE A 151 -7.77 -23.00 -2.06
N LEU A 152 -7.88 -24.33 -2.04
CA LEU A 152 -6.78 -25.21 -1.61
C LEU A 152 -5.56 -25.09 -2.53
N ILE A 153 -5.77 -25.09 -3.85
CA ILE A 153 -4.70 -24.89 -4.84
C ILE A 153 -3.99 -23.56 -4.62
N LEU A 154 -4.75 -22.47 -4.41
CA LEU A 154 -4.19 -21.17 -4.08
C LEU A 154 -3.34 -21.23 -2.79
N GLY A 155 -3.82 -21.92 -1.76
CA GLY A 155 -3.08 -22.13 -0.51
C GLY A 155 -1.75 -22.89 -0.74
N VAL A 156 -1.79 -23.97 -1.51
CA VAL A 156 -0.62 -24.80 -1.84
C VAL A 156 0.41 -24.00 -2.64
N ILE A 157 -0.02 -23.33 -3.72
CA ILE A 157 0.87 -22.49 -4.56
C ILE A 157 1.53 -21.39 -3.72
N SER A 158 0.75 -20.72 -2.88
CA SER A 158 1.26 -19.68 -1.98
C SER A 158 2.36 -20.23 -1.07
N SER A 159 2.14 -21.41 -0.49
CA SER A 159 3.06 -22.05 0.43
C SER A 159 4.38 -22.44 -0.25
N PHE A 160 4.33 -22.93 -1.48
CA PHE A 160 5.52 -23.19 -2.28
C PHE A 160 6.28 -21.90 -2.60
N ILE A 161 5.58 -20.83 -3.00
CA ILE A 161 6.16 -19.52 -3.26
C ILE A 161 6.89 -19.00 -2.01
N TYR A 162 6.28 -19.11 -0.82
CA TYR A 162 6.88 -18.67 0.44
C TYR A 162 8.06 -19.55 0.86
N LEU A 163 7.94 -20.87 0.72
CA LEU A 163 9.00 -21.81 1.03
C LEU A 163 10.25 -21.52 0.20
N PHE A 164 10.06 -21.26 -1.10
CA PHE A 164 11.15 -20.88 -1.99
C PHE A 164 11.75 -19.52 -1.63
N GLN A 165 10.92 -18.53 -1.27
CA GLN A 165 11.41 -17.23 -0.83
C GLN A 165 12.22 -17.30 0.46
N ILE A 166 11.77 -18.07 1.47
CA ILE A 166 12.47 -18.17 2.75
C ILE A 166 13.83 -18.85 2.59
N ASN A 167 13.88 -19.95 1.84
CA ASN A 167 15.09 -20.75 1.67
C ASN A 167 16.10 -20.15 0.66
N ARG A 168 15.71 -19.13 -0.12
CA ARG A 168 16.58 -18.49 -1.13
C ARG A 168 17.27 -17.22 -0.62
N ILE A 169 16.94 -16.72 0.57
CA ILE A 169 17.47 -15.44 1.08
C ILE A 169 18.82 -15.66 1.77
N VAL A 170 19.83 -15.99 0.96
CA VAL A 170 21.13 -15.31 1.11
C VAL A 170 20.91 -13.93 0.47
N PRO A 171 21.21 -12.81 1.14
CA PRO A 171 20.96 -11.48 0.59
C PRO A 171 21.87 -11.23 -0.61
N SER A 172 21.43 -11.68 -1.79
CA SER A 172 21.83 -11.07 -3.05
C SER A 172 21.26 -9.66 -2.99
N ALA A 173 22.08 -8.72 -2.54
CA ALA A 173 21.82 -7.30 -2.66
C ALA A 173 21.37 -7.05 -4.10
N ARG A 174 20.06 -6.86 -4.29
CA ARG A 174 19.46 -6.63 -5.59
C ARG A 174 19.97 -5.26 -6.03
N LYS A 175 21.15 -5.24 -6.66
CA LYS A 175 21.81 -4.05 -7.18
C LYS A 175 20.86 -3.47 -8.22
N SER A 176 20.07 -2.50 -7.80
CA SER A 176 19.29 -1.65 -8.72
C SER A 176 20.23 -1.19 -9.83
N ARG A 177 19.81 -1.28 -11.10
CA ARG A 177 20.65 -0.80 -12.23
C ARG A 177 21.03 0.68 -12.05
N ILE A 178 20.16 1.46 -11.38
CA ILE A 178 20.38 2.87 -11.00
C ILE A 178 21.46 3.00 -9.90
N ALA A 179 21.57 2.02 -9.00
CA ALA A 179 22.62 2.00 -7.99
C ALA A 179 24.01 1.70 -8.58
N LYS A 180 24.10 1.06 -9.75
CA LYS A 180 25.37 0.92 -10.49
C LYS A 180 25.81 2.25 -11.10
N LEU A 181 24.88 3.03 -11.66
CA LEU A 181 25.19 4.31 -12.31
C LEU A 181 25.60 5.41 -11.33
N THR A 182 25.13 5.33 -10.07
CA THR A 182 25.39 6.35 -9.04
C THR A 182 26.41 5.90 -7.99
N LYS A 183 27.18 4.84 -8.28
CA LYS A 183 28.12 4.23 -7.33
C LYS A 183 29.32 5.14 -7.04
N ASP A 184 29.81 5.84 -8.06
CA ASP A 184 31.06 6.61 -7.98
C ASP A 184 30.83 8.10 -7.69
N TRP A 185 29.57 8.54 -7.64
CA TRP A 185 29.24 9.92 -7.32
C TRP A 185 29.36 10.15 -5.82
N LYS A 186 30.33 10.97 -5.40
CA LYS A 186 30.40 11.53 -4.04
C LYS A 186 29.18 12.40 -3.78
N LYS A 187 28.15 11.82 -3.16
CA LYS A 187 26.88 12.50 -2.87
C LYS A 187 27.10 13.53 -1.77
N PRO A 188 26.84 14.83 -2.02
CA PRO A 188 26.97 15.84 -0.97
C PRO A 188 25.92 15.59 0.11
N TYR A 189 26.26 15.91 1.36
CA TYR A 189 25.42 15.71 2.55
C TYR A 189 23.94 16.14 2.37
N PRO A 190 23.62 17.36 1.85
CA PRO A 190 22.22 17.78 1.65
C PRO A 190 21.45 16.93 0.63
N SER A 191 22.14 16.34 -0.35
CA SER A 191 21.46 15.52 -1.37
C SER A 191 20.90 14.23 -0.78
N LEU A 192 21.41 13.76 0.36
CA LEU A 192 20.95 12.51 1.00
C LEU A 192 19.47 12.58 1.35
N PHE A 193 18.99 13.72 1.84
CA PHE A 193 17.57 13.90 2.12
C PHE A 193 16.73 13.88 0.83
N LEU A 194 17.18 14.54 -0.24
CA LEU A 194 16.50 14.48 -1.55
C LEU A 194 16.39 13.03 -2.05
N TYR A 195 17.48 12.26 -1.96
CA TYR A 195 17.45 10.83 -2.33
C TYR A 195 16.48 10.02 -1.47
N TYR A 196 16.45 10.28 -0.16
CA TYR A 196 15.51 9.66 0.76
C TYR A 196 14.06 10.03 0.40
N LEU A 197 13.84 11.30 0.07
CA LEU A 197 12.54 11.85 -0.31
C LEU A 197 12.01 11.14 -1.58
N PHE A 198 12.80 11.08 -2.64
CA PHE A 198 12.40 10.42 -3.90
C PHE A 198 12.24 8.89 -3.78
N ARG A 199 13.07 8.22 -2.97
CA ARG A 199 13.06 6.74 -2.90
C ARG A 199 12.09 6.16 -1.87
N LYS A 200 11.92 6.82 -0.72
CA LYS A 200 11.11 6.29 0.40
C LYS A 200 9.86 7.11 0.68
N LEU A 201 9.86 8.41 0.38
CA LEU A 201 8.77 9.34 0.69
C LEU A 201 8.11 9.96 -0.55
N GLY A 202 8.19 9.29 -1.71
CA GLY A 202 7.67 9.85 -2.97
C GLY A 202 6.19 10.24 -2.91
N LEU A 203 5.36 9.46 -2.20
CA LEU A 203 3.95 9.78 -1.98
C LEU A 203 3.77 11.06 -1.14
N SER A 204 4.58 11.25 -0.11
CA SER A 204 4.56 12.48 0.70
C SER A 204 4.95 13.71 -0.11
N LEU A 205 5.96 13.60 -0.98
CA LEU A 205 6.33 14.69 -1.89
C LEU A 205 5.18 15.04 -2.84
N ILE A 206 4.56 14.03 -3.46
CA ILE A 206 3.43 14.24 -4.38
C ILE A 206 2.27 14.92 -3.64
N LEU A 207 1.93 14.45 -2.44
CA LEU A 207 0.86 15.05 -1.64
C LEU A 207 1.16 16.51 -1.27
N THR A 208 2.39 16.83 -0.87
CA THR A 208 2.78 18.21 -0.57
C THR A 208 2.66 19.10 -1.82
N LYS A 209 3.09 18.60 -2.99
CA LYS A 209 2.97 19.34 -4.25
C LYS A 209 1.53 19.53 -4.73
N VAL A 210 0.69 18.51 -4.58
CA VAL A 210 -0.74 18.64 -4.88
C VAL A 210 -1.39 19.64 -3.93
N CYS A 211 -1.03 19.60 -2.64
CA CYS A 211 -1.53 20.55 -1.65
C CYS A 211 -1.12 22.00 -1.99
N THR A 212 0.13 22.25 -2.36
CA THR A 212 0.59 23.59 -2.75
C THR A 212 -0.11 24.08 -4.02
N LEU A 213 -0.28 23.22 -5.01
CA LEU A 213 -1.04 23.55 -6.22
C LEU A 213 -2.51 23.86 -5.93
N LEU A 214 -3.16 23.11 -5.03
CA LEU A 214 -4.53 23.40 -4.62
C LEU A 214 -4.64 24.74 -3.90
N VAL A 215 -3.72 25.05 -2.99
CA VAL A 215 -3.67 26.34 -2.30
C VAL A 215 -3.53 27.49 -3.30
N ILE A 216 -2.60 27.34 -4.25
CA ILE A 216 -2.39 28.31 -5.33
C ILE A 216 -3.68 28.47 -6.16
N ALA A 217 -4.23 27.37 -6.69
CA ALA A 217 -5.41 27.41 -7.56
C ALA A 217 -6.67 27.93 -6.86
N SER A 218 -6.86 27.60 -5.58
CA SER A 218 -8.01 28.08 -4.81
C SER A 218 -7.94 29.59 -4.55
N LEU A 219 -6.76 30.11 -4.22
CA LEU A 219 -6.59 31.54 -3.95
C LEU A 219 -6.59 32.36 -5.24
N ASP A 220 -5.98 31.86 -6.31
CA ASP A 220 -5.94 32.52 -7.62
C ASP A 220 -7.34 32.61 -8.26
N ASN A 221 -8.11 31.52 -8.25
CA ASN A 221 -9.48 31.52 -8.80
C ASN A 221 -10.48 32.27 -7.88
N GLY A 222 -10.29 32.23 -6.56
CA GLY A 222 -11.17 32.90 -5.60
C GLY A 222 -10.99 34.42 -5.57
N TYR A 223 -9.80 34.92 -5.92
CA TYR A 223 -9.42 36.34 -5.84
C TYR A 223 -8.81 36.86 -7.14
N GLY A 224 -9.16 36.28 -8.28
CA GLY A 224 -8.57 36.56 -9.61
C GLY A 224 -8.73 38.02 -10.09
N ASP A 225 -9.55 38.84 -9.45
CA ASP A 225 -9.62 40.28 -9.78
C ASP A 225 -8.52 41.10 -9.06
N LEU A 226 -7.80 40.50 -8.10
CA LEU A 226 -6.73 41.11 -7.29
C LEU A 226 -5.33 40.62 -7.69
N ILE A 227 -5.15 40.14 -8.93
CA ILE A 227 -3.90 39.51 -9.43
C ILE A 227 -2.64 40.37 -9.19
N ASN A 228 -2.76 41.70 -9.17
CA ASN A 228 -1.61 42.60 -8.93
C ASN A 228 -1.44 43.06 -7.47
N ASP A 229 -2.27 42.59 -6.54
CA ASP A 229 -2.11 42.94 -5.12
C ASP A 229 -1.02 42.06 -4.48
N GLN A 230 0.06 42.71 -4.03
CA GLN A 230 1.16 42.08 -3.30
C GLN A 230 0.69 41.28 -2.07
N ARG A 231 -0.46 41.65 -1.49
CA ARG A 231 -1.08 40.92 -0.37
C ARG A 231 -1.49 39.51 -0.75
N LEU A 232 -2.07 39.33 -1.95
CA LEU A 232 -2.51 38.01 -2.42
C LEU A 232 -1.31 37.08 -2.62
N SER A 233 -0.26 37.57 -3.27
CA SER A 233 1.02 36.85 -3.45
C SER A 233 1.65 36.45 -2.12
N SER A 234 1.60 37.34 -1.11
CA SER A 234 2.12 37.06 0.24
C SER A 234 1.33 35.96 0.96
N ILE A 235 0.00 35.93 0.83
CA ILE A 235 -0.86 34.89 1.43
C ILE A 235 -0.63 33.54 0.74
N ILE A 236 -0.53 33.53 -0.59
CA ILE A 236 -0.19 32.33 -1.37
C ILE A 236 1.16 31.77 -0.90
N MET A 237 2.19 32.63 -0.77
CA MET A 237 3.50 32.20 -0.33
C MET A 237 3.49 31.67 1.11
N LEU A 238 2.72 32.28 2.01
CA LEU A 238 2.53 31.77 3.38
C LEU A 238 1.95 30.36 3.36
N GLY A 239 0.93 30.12 2.53
CA GLY A 239 0.32 28.79 2.35
C GLY A 239 1.30 27.76 1.79
N VAL A 240 2.12 28.15 0.81
CA VAL A 240 3.18 27.29 0.26
C VAL A 240 4.22 26.93 1.32
N ILE A 241 4.66 27.89 2.14
CA ILE A 241 5.62 27.66 3.23
C ILE A 241 5.02 26.72 4.28
N LEU A 242 3.74 26.93 4.66
CA LEU A 242 3.05 26.06 5.61
C LEU A 242 2.97 24.61 5.10
N ALA A 243 2.64 24.40 3.83
CA ALA A 243 2.63 23.06 3.25
C ALA A 243 4.03 22.41 3.25
N HIS A 244 5.08 23.19 2.97
CA HIS A 244 6.47 22.69 2.97
C HIS A 244 7.04 22.47 4.39
N SER A 245 6.45 23.04 5.44
CA SER A 245 6.86 22.78 6.84
C SER A 245 6.81 21.29 7.20
N PHE A 246 5.89 20.54 6.59
CA PHE A 246 5.82 19.09 6.72
C PHE A 246 7.10 18.38 6.21
N LEU A 247 7.69 18.87 5.11
CA LEU A 247 8.94 18.32 4.57
C LEU A 247 10.13 18.64 5.46
N ILE A 248 10.14 19.82 6.11
CA ILE A 248 11.15 20.19 7.11
C ILE A 248 11.10 19.23 8.30
N TYR A 249 9.90 18.92 8.79
CA TYR A 249 9.73 17.92 9.86
C TYR A 249 10.27 16.54 9.45
N LYS A 250 10.03 16.11 8.20
CA LYS A 250 10.56 14.84 7.69
C LYS A 250 12.08 14.85 7.53
N ASP A 251 12.70 15.97 7.18
CA ASP A 251 14.16 16.12 7.16
C ASP A 251 14.76 15.97 8.56
N HIS A 252 14.16 16.64 9.56
CA HIS A 252 14.59 16.49 10.94
C HIS A 252 14.49 15.05 11.43
N HIS A 253 13.35 14.39 11.22
CA HIS A 253 13.18 12.98 11.58
C HIS A 253 14.19 12.06 10.86
N PHE A 254 14.48 12.34 9.58
CA PHE A 254 15.46 11.58 8.82
C PHE A 254 16.87 11.72 9.41
N LYS A 255 17.28 12.95 9.76
CA LYS A 255 18.59 13.22 10.36
C LYS A 255 18.76 12.52 11.71
N GLU A 256 17.74 12.57 12.57
CA GLU A 256 17.76 11.89 13.87
C GLU A 256 17.83 10.36 13.72
N THR A 257 17.05 9.78 12.80
CA THR A 257 16.91 8.32 12.70
C THR A 257 18.08 7.67 11.96
N TYR A 258 18.56 8.29 10.88
CA TYR A 258 19.51 7.67 9.95
C TYR A 258 20.89 8.34 9.93
N LEU A 259 20.99 9.60 10.36
CA LEU A 259 22.22 10.39 10.32
C LEU A 259 22.58 10.92 11.71
N SER A 260 22.30 10.16 12.77
CA SER A 260 22.63 10.57 14.15
C SER A 260 24.12 10.88 14.34
N PHE A 261 25.00 10.20 13.59
CA PHE A 261 26.44 10.44 13.56
C PHE A 261 26.84 11.79 12.96
N SER A 262 25.96 12.46 12.21
CA SER A 262 26.25 13.74 11.57
C SER A 262 26.55 14.86 12.56
N ARG A 263 26.04 14.75 13.80
CA ARG A 263 26.30 15.71 14.89
C ARG A 263 27.78 15.78 15.28
N ASN A 264 28.54 14.72 15.05
CA ASN A 264 29.95 14.62 15.40
C ASN A 264 30.88 14.92 14.22
N MET A 265 30.34 15.29 13.07
CA MET A 265 31.14 15.61 11.89
C MET A 265 31.73 17.03 12.00
N PRO A 266 32.98 17.25 11.56
CA PRO A 266 33.64 18.56 11.60
C PRO A 266 33.13 19.48 10.48
N TYR A 267 31.82 19.72 10.43
CA TYR A 267 31.22 20.65 9.48
C TYR A 267 31.23 22.07 10.03
N ARG A 268 31.48 23.05 9.14
CA ARG A 268 31.32 24.46 9.48
C ARG A 268 29.82 24.77 9.61
N PRO A 269 29.36 25.49 10.65
CA PRO A 269 27.94 25.76 10.87
C PRO A 269 27.28 26.50 9.68
N PHE A 270 28.01 27.43 9.06
CA PHE A 270 27.54 28.15 7.87
C PHE A 270 27.37 27.25 6.64
N ALA A 271 28.21 26.22 6.49
CA ALA A 271 28.07 25.27 5.38
C ALA A 271 26.80 24.44 5.54
N VAL A 272 26.48 24.01 6.77
CA VAL A 272 25.24 23.28 7.07
C VAL A 272 24.01 24.14 6.79
N LEU A 273 24.04 25.42 7.17
CA LEU A 273 22.95 26.36 6.88
C LEU A 273 22.77 26.55 5.37
N LYS A 274 23.86 26.80 4.62
CA LYS A 274 23.81 26.96 3.16
C LYS A 274 23.22 25.73 2.48
N ASP A 275 23.66 24.55 2.88
CA ASP A 275 23.23 23.27 2.32
C ASP A 275 21.73 23.02 2.58
N PHE A 276 21.25 23.37 3.79
CA PHE A 276 19.83 23.30 4.13
C PHE A 276 19.00 24.30 3.33
N SER A 277 19.46 25.55 3.22
CA SER A 277 18.77 26.58 2.41
C SER A 277 18.70 26.20 0.94
N LEU A 278 19.78 25.65 0.36
CA LEU A 278 19.80 25.20 -1.03
C LEU A 278 18.80 24.06 -1.26
N MET A 279 18.73 23.11 -0.34
CA MET A 279 17.76 22.01 -0.41
C MET A 279 16.31 22.52 -0.37
N LEU A 280 16.00 23.48 0.51
CA LEU A 280 14.67 24.09 0.57
C LEU A 280 14.34 24.89 -0.70
N LEU A 281 15.32 25.63 -1.23
CA LEU A 281 15.16 26.38 -2.47
C LEU A 281 14.86 25.44 -3.63
N VAL A 282 15.59 24.33 -3.77
CA VAL A 282 15.31 23.30 -4.78
C VAL A 282 13.90 22.70 -4.62
N LEU A 283 13.44 22.52 -3.39
CA LEU A 283 12.10 22.01 -3.13
C LEU A 283 11.01 23.02 -3.52
N ILE A 284 11.17 24.31 -3.18
CA ILE A 284 10.15 25.35 -3.41
C ILE A 284 10.28 26.00 -4.80
N ALA A 285 11.36 25.72 -5.53
CA ALA A 285 11.63 26.27 -6.86
C ALA A 285 10.44 26.22 -7.85
N PRO A 286 9.68 25.12 -8.01
CA PRO A 286 8.59 25.11 -8.98
C PRO A 286 7.45 26.07 -8.60
N GLU A 287 7.14 26.22 -7.31
CA GLU A 287 6.14 27.19 -6.85
C GLU A 287 6.62 28.63 -7.00
N LEU A 288 7.89 28.90 -6.70
CA LEU A 288 8.47 30.22 -6.90
C LEU A 288 8.48 30.60 -8.38
N LEU A 289 8.92 29.70 -9.26
CA LEU A 289 8.93 29.93 -10.70
C LEU A 289 7.53 30.19 -11.25
N TRP A 290 6.52 29.45 -10.75
CA TRP A 290 5.13 29.70 -11.10
C TRP A 290 4.68 31.10 -10.69
N LEU A 291 4.93 31.49 -9.44
CA LEU A 291 4.55 32.79 -8.90
C LEU A 291 5.27 33.94 -9.64
N PHE A 292 6.55 33.78 -9.96
CA PHE A 292 7.30 34.74 -10.77
C PHE A 292 6.78 34.84 -12.21
N ALA A 293 6.34 33.74 -12.81
CA ALA A 293 5.81 33.74 -14.18
C ALA A 293 4.43 34.40 -14.27
N THR A 294 3.58 34.25 -13.24
CA THR A 294 2.21 34.78 -13.24
C THR A 294 2.11 36.20 -12.71
N HIS A 295 2.96 36.59 -11.75
CA HIS A 295 2.92 37.89 -11.07
C HIS A 295 4.18 38.74 -11.32
N GLY A 296 4.86 38.53 -12.45
CA GLY A 296 6.23 38.99 -12.70
C GLY A 296 6.49 40.48 -12.52
N LEU A 297 7.43 40.75 -11.58
CA LEU A 297 8.16 41.97 -11.21
C LEU A 297 7.34 43.25 -10.89
N PRO A 298 7.45 43.82 -9.67
CA PRO A 298 7.12 45.22 -9.51
C PRO A 298 8.07 46.02 -10.42
N GLU A 299 7.51 46.80 -11.35
CA GLU A 299 8.27 47.83 -12.05
C GLU A 299 8.95 48.70 -10.99
N ALA A 300 10.28 48.74 -11.02
CA ALA A 300 11.09 49.62 -10.20
C ALA A 300 11.16 51.01 -10.85
#